data_AF-A0A7X9IGL9-F1
#
_entry.id   AF-A0A7X9IGL9-F1
#
_cell.length_a   1.000
_cell.length_b   1.000
_cell.length_c   1.000
_cell.angle_alpha   90.00
_cell.angle_beta   90.00
_cell.angle_gamma   90.00
#
_symmetry.space_group_name_H-M   'P 1'
#
loop_
_entity.id
_entity.type
_entity.pdbx_description
1 polymer ?
#
loop_
_entity_poly.entity_id
_entity_poly.type
_entity_poly.pdbx_seq_one_letter_code
_entity_poly.pdbx_strand_id
1 'polypeptide(L)'
;EWLAYYQYWIGAKVVKGPMKEAVIAELTQHAADELRHADMISTRIIQLGGTPITKPDEWYQQSNCGYDSPDNPFVRDILQQNIKGEQCAIATYQSLVKLTMSKDPVTYNIVLQILQDEVEHEEDLQAEMEDLDVMLGSRRE
;
A
#
# COMPACT_ATOMS: atom_id res chain seq x y z
N GLU A 1 -3.24 4.41 -0.83
CA GLU A 1 -4.63 4.89 -0.60
C GLU A 1 -5.65 4.22 -1.53
N TRP A 2 -6.56 4.92 -2.22
CA TRP A 2 -7.71 4.27 -2.92
C TRP A 2 -7.35 3.12 -3.86
N LEU A 3 -6.32 3.29 -4.71
CA LEU A 3 -5.86 2.23 -5.61
C LEU A 3 -5.15 1.12 -4.84
N ALA A 4 -4.37 1.45 -3.81
CA ALA A 4 -3.65 0.48 -3.00
C ALA A 4 -4.63 -0.37 -2.17
N TYR A 5 -5.63 0.26 -1.52
CA TYR A 5 -6.77 -0.44 -0.90
C TYR A 5 -7.36 -1.49 -1.81
N TYR A 6 -7.73 -1.10 -3.03
CA TYR A 6 -8.34 -2.02 -3.98
C TYR A 6 -7.37 -3.12 -4.41
N GLN A 7 -6.10 -2.78 -4.67
CA GLN A 7 -5.04 -3.72 -5.06
C GLN A 7 -4.80 -4.78 -3.99
N TYR A 8 -4.65 -4.36 -2.72
CA TYR A 8 -4.51 -5.26 -1.59
C TYR A 8 -5.74 -6.15 -1.42
N TRP A 9 -6.93 -5.54 -1.41
CA TRP A 9 -8.18 -6.25 -1.23
C TRP A 9 -8.40 -7.31 -2.31
N ILE A 10 -8.23 -6.96 -3.59
CA ILE A 10 -8.43 -7.90 -4.70
C ILE A 10 -7.29 -8.92 -4.77
N GLY A 11 -6.05 -8.50 -4.49
CA GLY A 11 -4.87 -9.37 -4.38
C GLY A 11 -5.10 -10.50 -3.36
N ALA A 12 -5.59 -10.16 -2.17
CA ALA A 12 -5.95 -11.12 -1.13
C ALA A 12 -7.02 -12.14 -1.58
N LYS A 13 -7.89 -11.81 -2.54
CA LYS A 13 -8.91 -12.74 -3.05
C LYS A 13 -8.38 -13.68 -4.13
N VAL A 14 -7.38 -13.24 -4.90
CA VAL A 14 -6.93 -13.97 -6.08
C VAL A 14 -5.61 -14.71 -5.90
N VAL A 15 -4.83 -14.36 -4.87
CA VAL A 15 -3.50 -14.94 -4.62
C VAL A 15 -3.52 -16.46 -4.47
N LYS A 16 -2.51 -17.10 -5.06
CA LYS A 16 -2.31 -18.55 -5.11
C LYS A 16 -0.83 -18.88 -4.94
N GLY A 17 -0.56 -20.00 -4.29
CA GLY A 17 0.79 -20.54 -4.20
C GLY A 17 1.13 -21.03 -2.80
N PRO A 18 2.40 -21.38 -2.58
CA PRO A 18 2.94 -21.66 -1.25
C PRO A 18 2.68 -20.49 -0.30
N MET A 19 2.50 -20.79 0.98
CA MET A 19 2.38 -19.78 2.05
C MET A 19 1.27 -18.73 1.88
N LYS A 20 0.37 -18.90 0.89
CA LYS A 20 -0.62 -17.88 0.53
C LYS A 20 -1.49 -17.42 1.69
N GLU A 21 -1.72 -18.24 2.73
CA GLU A 21 -2.58 -17.85 3.85
C GLU A 21 -1.93 -16.76 4.72
N ALA A 22 -0.61 -16.76 4.86
CA ALA A 22 0.13 -15.69 5.55
C ALA A 22 0.04 -14.39 4.74
N VAL A 23 0.37 -14.46 3.44
CA VAL A 23 0.20 -13.32 2.52
C VAL A 23 -1.26 -12.82 2.48
N ILE A 24 -2.27 -13.68 2.50
CA ILE A 24 -3.68 -13.25 2.57
C ILE A 24 -3.97 -12.45 3.85
N ALA A 25 -3.38 -12.84 4.98
CA ALA A 25 -3.54 -12.12 6.24
C ALA A 25 -2.95 -10.71 6.13
N GLU A 26 -1.71 -10.59 5.67
CA GLU A 26 -1.03 -9.30 5.47
C GLU A 26 -1.78 -8.41 4.48
N LEU A 27 -2.10 -8.91 3.29
CA LEU A 27 -2.85 -8.12 2.29
C LEU A 27 -4.24 -7.69 2.79
N THR A 28 -4.87 -8.47 3.67
CA THR A 28 -6.17 -8.10 4.26
C THR A 28 -6.01 -7.02 5.31
N GLN A 29 -4.95 -7.08 6.12
CA GLN A 29 -4.61 -6.05 7.09
C GLN A 29 -4.27 -4.73 6.39
N HIS A 30 -3.35 -4.76 5.42
CA HIS A 30 -2.96 -3.57 4.67
C HIS A 30 -4.15 -2.96 3.92
N ALA A 31 -5.05 -3.76 3.36
CA ALA A 31 -6.30 -3.22 2.81
C ALA A 31 -7.13 -2.45 3.85
N ALA A 32 -7.21 -2.92 5.10
CA ALA A 32 -7.93 -2.19 6.14
C ALA A 32 -7.23 -0.87 6.50
N ASP A 33 -5.91 -0.87 6.56
CA ASP A 33 -5.09 0.31 6.86
C ASP A 33 -5.15 1.36 5.75
N GLU A 34 -5.08 0.92 4.50
CA GLU A 34 -5.20 1.76 3.30
C GLU A 34 -6.57 2.46 3.19
N LEU A 35 -7.64 1.77 3.61
CA LEU A 35 -8.95 2.37 3.73
C LEU A 35 -8.99 3.43 4.84
N ARG A 36 -8.35 3.15 5.99
CA ARG A 36 -8.20 4.10 7.09
C ARG A 36 -7.36 5.31 6.65
N HIS A 37 -6.29 5.12 5.90
CA HIS A 37 -5.48 6.21 5.34
C HIS A 37 -6.29 7.09 4.37
N ALA A 38 -7.09 6.46 3.49
CA ALA A 38 -7.99 7.19 2.59
C ALA A 38 -9.03 8.03 3.36
N ASP A 39 -9.56 7.53 4.48
CA ASP A 39 -10.45 8.28 5.37
C ASP A 39 -9.74 9.47 6.03
N MET A 40 -8.53 9.27 6.55
CA MET A 40 -7.70 10.32 7.14
C MET A 40 -7.42 11.45 6.13
N ILE A 41 -7.04 11.09 4.90
CA ILE A 41 -6.70 12.04 3.83
C ILE A 41 -7.93 12.77 3.32
N SER A 42 -9.01 12.05 3.02
CA SER A 42 -10.24 12.67 2.52
C SER A 42 -10.84 13.64 3.55
N THR A 43 -10.85 13.25 4.83
CA THR A 43 -11.25 14.13 5.93
C THR A 43 -10.37 15.37 5.98
N ARG A 44 -9.04 15.21 5.85
CA ARG A 44 -8.13 16.36 5.89
C ARG A 44 -8.31 17.32 4.71
N ILE A 45 -8.54 16.78 3.51
CA ILE A 45 -8.85 17.58 2.31
C ILE A 45 -10.09 18.45 2.54
N ILE A 46 -11.16 17.87 3.12
CA ILE A 46 -12.40 18.59 3.43
C ILE A 46 -12.15 19.69 4.47
N GLN A 47 -11.39 19.39 5.53
CA GLN A 47 -11.02 20.38 6.56
C GLN A 47 -10.26 21.59 6.00
N LEU A 48 -9.48 21.38 4.94
CA LEU A 48 -8.76 22.45 4.22
C LEU A 48 -9.64 23.19 3.20
N GLY A 49 -10.93 22.85 3.09
CA GLY A 49 -11.88 23.44 2.15
C GLY A 49 -11.79 22.87 0.73
N GLY A 50 -11.07 21.77 0.53
CA GLY A 50 -10.96 21.07 -0.74
C GLY A 50 -12.10 20.05 -0.96
N THR A 51 -12.03 19.34 -2.08
CA THR A 51 -12.93 18.23 -2.42
C THR A 51 -12.08 17.03 -2.82
N PRO A 52 -12.20 15.87 -2.14
CA PRO A 52 -11.52 14.65 -2.57
C PRO A 52 -11.95 14.24 -3.99
N ILE A 53 -11.12 13.46 -4.68
CA ILE A 53 -11.46 12.94 -6.01
C ILE A 53 -12.71 12.07 -5.90
N THR A 54 -13.78 12.46 -6.62
CA THR A 54 -15.11 11.83 -6.48
C THR A 54 -15.37 10.74 -7.52
N LYS A 55 -14.56 10.66 -8.58
CA LYS A 55 -14.76 9.68 -9.65
C LYS A 55 -13.60 8.69 -9.73
N PRO A 56 -13.86 7.37 -9.65
CA PRO A 56 -12.80 6.36 -9.69
C PRO A 56 -11.93 6.37 -10.96
N ASP A 57 -12.47 6.78 -12.10
CA ASP A 57 -11.72 6.89 -13.36
C ASP A 57 -10.61 7.96 -13.31
N GLU A 58 -10.76 8.97 -12.45
CA GLU A 58 -9.75 10.02 -12.25
C GLU A 58 -8.56 9.53 -11.40
N TRP A 59 -8.70 8.44 -10.63
CA TRP A 59 -7.62 7.92 -9.78
C TRP A 59 -6.36 7.57 -10.59
N TYR A 60 -6.52 7.00 -11.78
CA TYR A 60 -5.40 6.65 -12.65
C TYR A 60 -4.63 7.88 -13.16
N GLN A 61 -5.29 9.03 -13.27
CA GLN A 61 -4.68 10.27 -13.74
C GLN A 61 -3.99 11.04 -12.61
N GLN A 62 -4.43 10.82 -11.38
CA GLN A 62 -3.98 11.55 -10.19
C GLN A 62 -3.06 10.72 -9.28
N SER A 63 -2.89 9.43 -9.57
CA SER A 63 -2.03 8.54 -8.78
C SER A 63 -0.55 8.81 -9.01
N ASN A 64 0.23 8.78 -7.92
CA ASN A 64 1.69 8.81 -7.99
C ASN A 64 2.28 7.42 -8.31
N CYS A 65 1.59 6.36 -7.89
CA CYS A 65 2.13 4.99 -7.90
C CYS A 65 1.49 4.07 -8.94
N GLY A 66 0.41 4.53 -9.57
CA GLY A 66 -0.37 3.71 -10.49
C GLY A 66 -1.18 2.62 -9.79
N TYR A 67 -1.50 1.56 -10.54
CA TYR A 67 -2.19 0.37 -10.10
C TYR A 67 -1.63 -0.81 -10.88
N ASP A 68 -1.17 -1.85 -10.18
CA ASP A 68 -0.69 -3.09 -10.77
C ASP A 68 -1.76 -4.17 -10.59
N SER A 69 -2.39 -4.57 -11.71
CA SER A 69 -3.45 -5.60 -11.68
C SER A 69 -2.86 -6.97 -11.32
N PRO A 70 -3.43 -7.70 -10.34
CA PRO A 70 -2.98 -9.04 -9.97
C PRO A 70 -3.44 -10.12 -10.96
N ASP A 71 -3.16 -9.91 -12.25
CA ASP A 71 -3.56 -10.82 -13.34
C ASP A 71 -2.82 -12.15 -13.26
N ASN A 72 -1.58 -12.13 -12.76
CA ASN A 72 -0.85 -13.33 -12.36
C ASN A 72 -1.06 -13.55 -10.85
N PRO A 73 -1.81 -14.59 -10.45
CA PRO A 73 -2.15 -14.80 -9.05
C PRO A 73 -1.02 -15.43 -8.23
N PHE A 74 0.15 -15.73 -8.81
CA PHE A 74 1.21 -16.40 -8.07
C PHE A 74 1.76 -15.50 -6.96
N VAL A 75 1.89 -16.06 -5.76
CA VAL A 75 2.27 -15.34 -4.53
C VAL A 75 3.52 -14.48 -4.67
N ARG A 76 4.53 -14.93 -5.44
CA ARG A 76 5.75 -14.15 -5.68
C ARG A 76 5.45 -12.86 -6.45
N ASP A 77 4.65 -12.95 -7.51
CA ASP A 77 4.28 -11.80 -8.33
C ASP A 77 3.42 -10.81 -7.52
N ILE A 78 2.50 -11.33 -6.70
CA ILE A 78 1.67 -10.52 -5.79
C ILE A 78 2.51 -9.81 -4.73
N LEU A 79 3.51 -10.46 -4.13
CA LEU A 79 4.40 -9.79 -3.19
C LEU A 79 5.25 -8.72 -3.91
N GLN A 80 5.80 -9.02 -5.09
CA GLN A 80 6.62 -8.07 -5.85
C GLN A 80 5.87 -6.79 -6.22
N GLN A 81 4.63 -6.89 -6.71
CA GLN A 81 3.85 -5.70 -7.05
C GLN A 81 3.51 -4.84 -5.81
N ASN A 82 3.23 -5.46 -4.66
CA ASN A 82 2.86 -4.72 -3.45
C ASN A 82 4.09 -4.08 -2.80
N ILE A 83 5.25 -4.76 -2.75
CA ILE A 83 6.53 -4.17 -2.32
C ILE A 83 6.88 -2.94 -3.19
N LYS A 84 6.70 -3.04 -4.51
CA LYS A 84 6.90 -1.89 -5.42
C LYS A 84 5.92 -0.76 -5.11
N GLY A 85 4.67 -1.09 -4.78
CA GLY A 85 3.64 -0.15 -4.34
C GLY A 85 4.10 0.63 -3.11
N GLU A 86 4.53 -0.09 -2.07
CA GLU A 86 5.01 0.50 -0.80
C GLU A 86 6.21 1.40 -0.99
N GLN A 87 7.20 0.98 -1.78
CA GLN A 87 8.36 1.81 -2.10
C GLN A 87 7.98 3.15 -2.74
N CYS A 88 6.96 3.14 -3.61
CA CYS A 88 6.43 4.36 -4.20
C CYS A 88 5.63 5.19 -3.18
N ALA A 89 4.79 4.55 -2.35
CA ALA A 89 4.03 5.21 -1.30
C ALA A 89 4.96 5.92 -0.30
N ILE A 90 5.98 5.21 0.21
CA ILE A 90 7.03 5.76 1.08
C ILE A 90 7.69 6.99 0.45
N ALA A 91 8.11 6.91 -0.82
CA ALA A 91 8.72 8.06 -1.51
C ALA A 91 7.75 9.26 -1.64
N THR A 92 6.48 8.99 -1.89
CA THR A 92 5.41 9.98 -1.96
C THR A 92 5.20 10.66 -0.59
N TYR A 93 5.04 9.86 0.47
CA TYR A 93 4.81 10.36 1.82
C TYR A 93 6.03 11.10 2.38
N GLN A 94 7.25 10.64 2.14
CA GLN A 94 8.47 11.39 2.50
C GLN A 94 8.51 12.77 1.85
N SER A 95 8.02 12.88 0.60
CA SER A 95 7.93 14.16 -0.10
C SER A 95 6.86 15.07 0.53
N LEU A 96 5.71 14.51 0.91
CA LEU A 96 4.65 15.23 1.63
C LEU A 96 5.07 15.66 3.05
N VAL A 97 5.87 14.85 3.76
CA VAL A 97 6.43 15.22 5.08
C VAL A 97 7.25 16.49 4.92
N LYS A 98 8.17 16.52 3.95
CA LYS A 98 9.00 17.72 3.67
C LYS A 98 8.16 18.93 3.27
N LEU A 99 7.08 18.71 2.53
CA LEU A 99 6.19 19.79 2.07
C LEU A 99 5.43 20.45 3.23
N THR A 100 4.92 19.63 4.14
CA THR A 100 4.01 20.03 5.22
C THR A 100 4.74 20.43 6.50
N MET A 101 5.99 19.98 6.68
CA MET A 101 6.84 20.32 7.82
C MET A 101 6.90 21.83 8.04
N SER A 102 6.64 22.24 9.29
CA SER A 102 6.61 23.64 9.74
C SER A 102 5.56 24.54 9.08
N LYS A 103 4.67 24.02 8.21
CA LYS A 103 3.61 24.79 7.56
C LYS A 103 2.22 24.40 8.03
N ASP A 104 1.97 23.12 8.17
CA ASP A 104 0.69 22.58 8.64
C ASP A 104 0.97 21.37 9.55
N PRO A 105 1.01 21.58 10.88
CA PRO A 105 1.36 20.51 11.82
C PRO A 105 0.31 19.39 11.87
N VAL A 106 -0.95 19.68 11.52
CA VAL A 106 -2.02 18.67 11.50
C VAL A 106 -1.84 17.77 10.28
N THR A 107 -1.64 18.35 9.10
CA THR A 107 -1.37 17.55 7.89
C THR A 107 -0.03 16.82 8.00
N TYR A 108 1.00 17.45 8.55
CA TYR A 108 2.29 16.81 8.81
C TYR A 108 2.14 15.56 9.68
N ASN A 109 1.39 15.65 10.77
CA ASN A 109 1.16 14.50 11.65
C ASN A 109 0.42 13.35 10.94
N ILE A 110 -0.61 13.66 10.14
CA ILE A 110 -1.35 12.66 9.35
C ILE A 110 -0.42 11.95 8.37
N VAL A 111 0.35 12.73 7.59
CA VAL A 111 1.29 12.21 6.59
C VAL A 111 2.39 11.38 7.26
N LEU A 112 2.87 11.78 8.44
CA LEU A 112 3.88 11.04 9.17
C LEU A 112 3.36 9.71 9.73
N GLN A 113 2.10 9.67 10.18
CA GLN A 113 1.46 8.41 10.61
C GLN A 113 1.32 7.45 9.44
N ILE A 114 0.84 7.92 8.28
CA ILE A 114 0.73 7.06 7.10
C ILE A 114 2.11 6.59 6.66
N LEU A 115 3.12 7.47 6.61
CA LEU A 115 4.50 7.07 6.31
C LEU A 115 5.03 5.98 7.25
N GLN A 116 4.67 6.02 8.53
CA GLN A 116 5.07 4.99 9.48
C GLN A 116 4.44 3.65 9.11
N ASP A 117 3.14 3.63 8.81
CA ASP A 117 2.41 2.44 8.40
C ASP A 117 3.00 1.87 7.09
N GLU A 118 3.30 2.69 6.07
CA GLU A 118 3.87 2.17 4.81
C GLU A 118 5.27 1.55 4.97
N VAL A 119 6.07 2.06 5.91
CA VAL A 119 7.39 1.46 6.21
C VAL A 119 7.24 0.10 6.89
N GLU A 120 6.23 -0.05 7.75
CA GLU A 120 5.85 -1.34 8.34
C GLU A 120 5.35 -2.30 7.25
N HIS A 121 4.43 -1.83 6.39
CA HIS A 121 3.91 -2.63 5.27
C HIS A 121 5.01 -3.13 4.33
N GLU A 122 6.00 -2.31 3.99
CA GLU A 122 7.13 -2.74 3.16
C GLU A 122 7.92 -3.87 3.83
N GLU A 123 8.19 -3.74 5.14
CA GLU A 123 8.95 -4.73 5.90
C GLU A 123 8.21 -6.06 6.02
N ASP A 124 6.92 -6.02 6.37
CA ASP A 124 6.05 -7.20 6.46
C ASP A 124 6.04 -8.00 5.13
N LEU A 125 5.90 -7.30 4.01
CA LEU A 125 5.89 -7.94 2.69
C LEU A 125 7.27 -8.46 2.27
N GLN A 126 8.35 -7.78 2.67
CA GLN A 126 9.72 -8.25 2.44
C GLN A 126 9.99 -9.52 3.24
N ALA A 127 9.54 -9.59 4.50
CA ALA A 127 9.66 -10.79 5.32
C ALA A 127 8.93 -11.99 4.69
N GLU A 128 7.69 -11.80 4.22
CA GLU A 128 6.94 -12.85 3.50
C GLU A 128 7.65 -13.30 2.20
N MET A 129 8.32 -12.38 1.50
CA MET A 129 9.13 -12.71 0.32
C MET A 129 10.37 -13.53 0.68
N GLU A 130 11.08 -13.17 1.77
CA GLU A 130 12.25 -13.89 2.25
C GLU A 130 11.90 -15.32 2.65
N ASP A 131 10.81 -15.50 3.40
CA ASP A 131 10.30 -16.82 3.80
C ASP A 131 9.91 -17.68 2.59
N LEU A 132 9.24 -17.08 1.60
CA LEU A 132 8.93 -17.74 0.34
C LEU A 132 10.21 -18.19 -0.39
N ASP A 133 11.24 -17.34 -0.44
CA ASP A 133 12.50 -17.66 -1.10
C ASP A 133 13.26 -18.78 -0.37
N VAL A 134 13.28 -18.81 0.97
CA VAL A 134 13.83 -19.92 1.77
C VAL A 134 13.07 -21.22 1.48
N MET A 135 11.74 -21.18 1.45
CA MET A 135 10.90 -22.34 1.14
C MET A 135 11.11 -22.88 -0.28
N LEU A 136 11.30 -22.00 -1.26
CA LEU A 136 11.55 -22.40 -2.65
C LEU A 136 13.00 -22.85 -2.87
N GLY A 137 13.96 -22.25 -2.16
CA GLY A 137 15.37 -22.62 -2.19
C GLY A 137 15.64 -24.00 -1.59
N SER A 138 15.01 -24.32 -0.46
CA SER A 138 15.09 -25.65 0.19
C SER A 138 14.52 -26.80 -0.63
N ARG A 139 13.76 -26.53 -1.69
CA ARG A 139 13.24 -27.55 -2.63
C ARG A 139 14.18 -27.86 -3.79
N ARG A 140 15.31 -27.13 -3.92
CA ARG A 140 16.30 -27.31 -5.00
C ARG A 140 17.48 -28.22 -4.60
N GLU A 141 17.53 -28.66 -3.35
CA GLU A 141 18.47 -29.66 -2.82
C GLU A 141 17.80 -31.03 -2.69
#